data_AF-A0A438CD06-F1
#
_entry.id   AF-A0A438CD06-F1
#
_cell.length_a   1.000
_cell.length_b   1.000
_cell.length_c   1.000
_cell.angle_alpha   90.00
_cell.angle_beta   90.00
_cell.angle_gamma   90.00
#
_symmetry.space_group_name_H-M   'P 1'
#
loop_
_entity.id
_entity.type
_entity.pdbx_description
1 polymer ?
#
loop_
_entity_poly.entity_id
_entity_poly.type
_entity_poly.pdbx_seq_one_letter_code
_entity_poly.pdbx_strand_id
1 'polypeptide(L)'
;MKVGNALTDDFHDHLGLFQFMWSVGMISDQTYKLLNVFCDSQSFILSSELCDKIMDIAREEIGNIDLYSIFTPPCSVKIGFSNQLMKKLIMASGISRKYDPCTEQHSAVYYNLPEVQQALHVYVDNATFKWATCSDEVSTTWKDSPRSVLNIYRELIHARLRIWIFSGDTDAVIPVTSTRYSIDALKLPL
;
A
#
# COMPACT_ATOMS: atom_id res chain seq x y z
N MET A 1 -3.51 8.16 -18.77
CA MET A 1 -3.23 7.23 -17.64
C MET A 1 -3.22 8.02 -16.33
N LYS A 2 -3.72 7.45 -15.23
CA LYS A 2 -3.67 8.04 -13.88
C LYS A 2 -3.16 6.98 -12.91
N VAL A 3 -2.16 7.29 -12.10
CA VAL A 3 -1.46 6.33 -11.23
C VAL A 3 -1.31 6.95 -9.84
N GLY A 4 -1.73 6.23 -8.80
CA GLY A 4 -1.72 6.66 -7.41
C GLY A 4 -0.86 5.74 -6.55
N ASN A 5 0.08 6.29 -5.77
CA ASN A 5 0.90 5.55 -4.78
C ASN A 5 1.44 4.20 -5.31
N ALA A 6 1.99 4.21 -6.53
CA ALA A 6 2.36 2.97 -7.23
C ALA A 6 3.84 2.68 -7.14
N LEU A 7 4.17 1.41 -6.88
CA LEU A 7 5.50 0.86 -7.11
C LEU A 7 5.86 1.01 -8.60
N THR A 8 6.92 1.75 -8.87
CA THR A 8 7.36 2.22 -10.19
C THR A 8 8.79 1.79 -10.49
N ASP A 9 9.68 1.87 -9.52
CA ASP A 9 11.08 1.51 -9.63
C ASP A 9 11.61 1.07 -8.27
N ASP A 10 11.97 -0.21 -8.14
CA ASP A 10 12.30 -0.81 -6.85
C ASP A 10 13.42 -0.06 -6.12
N PHE A 11 14.40 0.51 -6.84
CA PHE A 11 15.50 1.24 -6.22
C PHE A 11 15.05 2.62 -5.71
N HIS A 12 14.45 3.43 -6.57
CA HIS A 12 14.01 4.78 -6.20
C HIS A 12 12.87 4.74 -5.17
N ASP A 13 12.02 3.72 -5.24
CA ASP A 13 10.92 3.56 -4.30
C ASP A 13 11.40 3.08 -2.94
N HIS A 14 12.40 2.19 -2.85
CA HIS A 14 13.05 1.86 -1.56
C HIS A 14 13.74 3.08 -0.96
N LEU A 15 14.52 3.82 -1.75
CA LEU A 15 15.19 5.04 -1.29
C LEU A 15 14.19 6.02 -0.68
N GLY A 16 13.09 6.27 -1.37
CA GLY A 16 12.02 7.15 -0.89
C GLY A 16 11.30 6.60 0.34
N LEU A 17 11.05 5.29 0.39
CA LEU A 17 10.37 4.63 1.50
C LEU A 17 11.18 4.75 2.78
N PHE A 18 12.46 4.40 2.72
CA PHE A 18 13.36 4.45 3.87
C PHE A 18 13.55 5.88 4.35
N GLN A 19 13.70 6.84 3.43
CA GLN A 19 13.80 8.25 3.78
C GLN A 19 12.52 8.74 4.47
N PHE A 20 11.35 8.36 3.96
CA PHE A 20 10.07 8.77 4.54
C PHE A 20 9.94 8.26 5.98
N MET A 21 10.06 6.93 6.18
CA MET A 21 9.94 6.30 7.51
C MET A 21 10.90 6.94 8.52
N TRP A 22 12.15 7.19 8.13
CA TRP A 22 13.12 7.86 8.99
C TRP A 22 12.72 9.31 9.28
N SER A 23 12.34 10.07 8.26
CA SER A 23 12.01 11.50 8.41
C SER A 23 10.79 11.77 9.29
N VAL A 24 9.85 10.83 9.35
CA VAL A 24 8.65 10.92 10.21
C VAL A 24 8.84 10.23 11.56
N GLY A 25 10.05 9.75 11.86
CA GLY A 25 10.40 9.17 13.17
C GLY A 25 9.82 7.78 13.42
N MET A 26 9.52 7.02 12.37
CA MET A 26 9.00 5.65 12.47
C MET A 26 10.09 4.59 12.66
N ILE A 27 11.33 4.91 12.26
CA ILE A 27 12.47 4.01 12.37
C ILE A 27 13.71 4.75 12.91
N SER A 28 14.63 4.01 13.50
CA SER A 28 15.89 4.54 14.04
C SER A 28 16.92 4.88 12.95
N ASP A 29 17.90 5.72 13.28
CA ASP A 29 19.04 6.01 12.41
C ASP A 29 19.82 4.74 12.02
N GLN A 30 19.86 3.75 12.91
CA GLN A 30 20.54 2.48 12.66
C GLN A 30 19.77 1.65 11.64
N THR A 31 18.46 1.50 11.82
CA THR A 31 17.59 0.78 10.89
C THR A 31 17.58 1.45 9.52
N TYR A 32 17.48 2.78 9.45
CA TYR A 32 17.59 3.53 8.19
C TYR A 32 18.89 3.23 7.43
N LYS A 33 20.03 3.21 8.13
CA LYS A 33 21.33 2.87 7.51
C LYS A 33 21.36 1.44 7.00
N LEU A 34 20.87 0.48 7.79
CA LEU A 34 20.84 -0.93 7.39
C LEU A 34 19.96 -1.16 6.16
N LEU A 35 18.78 -0.55 6.12
CA LEU A 35 17.87 -0.61 4.96
C LEU A 35 18.55 -0.09 3.69
N ASN A 36 19.22 1.06 3.75
CA ASN A 36 19.94 1.61 2.59
C ASN A 36 21.14 0.78 2.14
N VAL A 37 21.70 -0.09 3.00
CA VAL A 37 22.85 -0.94 2.64
C VAL A 37 22.41 -2.29 2.08
N PHE A 38 21.36 -2.87 2.65
CA PHE A 38 20.99 -4.26 2.38
C PHE A 38 19.71 -4.42 1.57
N CYS A 39 18.88 -3.39 1.46
CA CYS A 39 17.57 -3.45 0.80
C CYS A 39 17.42 -2.52 -0.41
N ASP A 40 18.20 -1.45 -0.54
CA ASP A 40 18.00 -0.40 -1.57
C ASP A 40 17.86 -0.96 -3.00
N SER A 41 18.65 -1.97 -3.33
CA SER A 41 18.72 -2.59 -4.65
C SER A 41 18.00 -3.95 -4.72
N GLN A 42 17.19 -4.28 -3.72
CA GLN A 42 16.41 -5.52 -3.63
C GLN A 42 14.98 -5.34 -4.16
N SER A 43 14.25 -6.44 -4.38
CA SER A 43 12.85 -6.42 -4.86
C SER A 43 11.90 -6.29 -3.71
N PHE A 44 10.86 -5.48 -3.92
CA PHE A 44 9.71 -5.43 -3.02
C PHE A 44 8.98 -6.78 -2.96
N ILE A 45 9.03 -7.59 -4.03
CA ILE A 45 8.35 -8.88 -4.11
C ILE A 45 9.30 -10.05 -3.82
N LEU A 46 10.50 -10.02 -4.40
CA LEU A 46 11.49 -11.10 -4.32
C LEU A 46 12.80 -10.60 -3.69
N SER A 47 12.76 -10.22 -2.42
CA SER A 47 13.91 -9.78 -1.63
C SER A 47 14.78 -10.95 -1.16
N SER A 48 15.98 -10.62 -0.70
CA SER A 48 16.84 -11.58 0.01
C SER A 48 16.43 -11.72 1.48
N GLU A 49 16.70 -12.89 2.07
CA GLU A 49 16.43 -13.17 3.49
C GLU A 49 17.07 -12.13 4.43
N LEU A 50 18.24 -11.59 4.06
CA LEU A 50 18.89 -10.55 4.85
C LEU A 50 18.10 -9.23 4.83
N CYS A 51 17.58 -8.84 3.67
CA CYS A 51 16.72 -7.67 3.59
C CYS A 51 15.41 -7.88 4.36
N ASP A 52 14.80 -9.06 4.25
CA ASP A 52 13.58 -9.40 4.97
C ASP A 52 13.76 -9.24 6.49
N LYS A 53 14.87 -9.73 7.05
CA LYS A 53 15.21 -9.57 8.47
C LYS A 53 15.34 -8.11 8.90
N ILE A 54 15.89 -7.25 8.04
CA ILE A 54 16.04 -5.82 8.35
C ILE A 54 14.69 -5.10 8.24
N MET A 55 13.87 -5.49 7.26
CA MET A 55 12.49 -5.02 7.15
C MET A 55 11.65 -5.46 8.35
N ASP A 56 11.89 -6.64 8.91
CA ASP A 56 11.23 -7.09 10.15
C ASP A 56 11.61 -6.21 11.35
N ILE A 57 12.90 -5.85 11.50
CA ILE A 57 13.34 -4.88 12.53
C ILE A 57 12.62 -3.54 12.34
N ALA A 58 12.52 -3.05 11.10
CA ALA A 58 11.78 -1.81 10.81
C ALA A 58 10.30 -1.93 11.19
N ARG A 59 9.64 -3.05 10.88
CA ARG A 59 8.24 -3.31 11.27
C ARG A 59 8.05 -3.33 12.79
N GLU A 60 9.01 -3.90 13.52
CA GLU A 60 8.99 -3.91 14.98
C GLU A 60 9.13 -2.50 15.58
N GLU A 61 10.02 -1.66 15.03
CA GLU A 61 10.18 -0.26 15.44
C GLU A 61 8.92 0.57 15.16
N ILE A 62 8.29 0.37 14.00
CA ILE A 62 7.04 1.03 13.59
C ILE A 62 5.90 0.69 14.55
N GLY A 63 5.77 -0.59 14.92
CA GLY A 63 4.71 -1.07 15.80
C GLY A 63 3.32 -0.96 15.16
N ASN A 64 2.32 -0.57 15.97
CA ASN A 64 0.91 -0.59 15.58
C ASN A 64 0.46 0.69 14.85
N ILE A 65 1.00 0.90 13.65
CA ILE A 65 0.66 2.02 12.75
C ILE A 65 0.03 1.47 11.46
N ASP A 66 -1.02 2.13 10.95
CA ASP A 66 -1.52 1.85 9.61
C ASP A 66 -0.60 2.47 8.56
N LEU A 67 0.15 1.63 7.83
CA LEU A 67 1.08 2.10 6.81
C LEU A 67 0.39 2.78 5.62
N TYR A 68 -0.90 2.53 5.36
CA TYR A 68 -1.61 3.24 4.30
C TYR A 68 -2.00 4.68 4.70
N SER A 69 -1.97 4.99 6.00
CA SER A 69 -2.30 6.31 6.53
C SER A 69 -1.74 6.47 7.96
N ILE A 70 -0.49 6.94 8.05
CA ILE A 70 0.28 6.94 9.31
C ILE A 70 -0.30 7.79 10.45
N PHE A 71 -1.22 8.71 10.15
CA PHE A 71 -1.88 9.57 11.14
C PHE A 71 -3.28 9.09 11.52
N THR A 72 -3.72 7.94 11.00
CA THR A 72 -5.00 7.34 11.38
C THR A 72 -4.81 6.13 12.27
N PRO A 73 -5.71 5.89 13.24
CA PRO A 73 -5.67 4.67 14.04
C PRO A 73 -5.73 3.43 13.15
N PRO A 74 -5.02 2.34 13.47
CA PRO A 74 -5.16 1.09 12.75
C PRO A 74 -6.52 0.44 13.00
N CYS A 75 -6.93 -0.45 12.09
CA CYS A 75 -8.15 -1.23 12.28
C CYS A 75 -7.99 -2.21 13.44
N SER A 76 -8.65 -1.95 14.57
CA SER A 76 -8.65 -2.85 15.71
C SER A 76 -9.68 -3.96 15.50
N VAL A 77 -9.22 -5.20 15.35
CA VAL A 77 -10.08 -6.40 15.33
C VAL A 77 -10.67 -6.65 16.73
N LYS A 78 -11.68 -5.87 17.13
CA LYS A 78 -12.62 -6.30 18.17
C LYS A 78 -13.89 -6.76 17.48
N ILE A 79 -13.89 -8.03 17.08
CA ILE A 79 -15.11 -8.80 16.84
C ILE A 79 -15.84 -8.86 18.19
N GLY A 80 -16.77 -7.94 18.41
CA GLY A 80 -17.50 -7.81 19.66
C GLY A 80 -18.38 -6.57 19.70
N PHE A 81 -19.67 -6.79 19.42
CA PHE A 81 -20.82 -5.88 19.54
C PHE A 81 -20.65 -4.52 20.25
N SER A 82 -21.20 -3.51 19.58
CA SER A 82 -21.88 -2.33 20.14
C SER A 82 -21.06 -1.32 20.95
N ASN A 83 -20.68 -0.23 20.28
CA ASN A 83 -20.78 1.10 20.90
C ASN A 83 -21.72 1.97 20.04
N GLN A 84 -23.03 1.79 20.23
CA GLN A 84 -24.07 2.68 19.68
C GLN A 84 -23.80 4.17 20.04
N LEU A 85 -23.07 4.44 21.13
CA LEU A 85 -22.62 5.76 21.55
C LEU A 85 -21.60 6.41 20.59
N MET A 86 -20.64 5.65 20.06
CA MET A 86 -19.66 6.17 19.08
C MET A 86 -20.33 6.46 17.73
N LYS A 87 -21.26 5.61 17.29
CA LYS A 87 -22.09 5.88 16.10
C LYS A 87 -22.93 7.16 16.23
N LYS A 88 -23.48 7.43 17.43
CA LYS A 88 -24.25 8.65 17.71
C LYS A 88 -23.40 9.93 17.71
N LEU A 89 -22.18 9.86 18.26
CA LEU A 89 -21.23 10.99 18.28
C LEU A 89 -20.68 11.33 16.89
N ILE A 90 -20.44 10.32 16.05
CA ILE A 90 -19.96 10.51 14.67
C ILE A 90 -21.07 11.06 13.76
N MET A 91 -22.33 10.67 13.98
CA MET A 91 -23.46 11.22 13.21
C MET A 91 -23.82 12.65 13.63
N ALA A 92 -23.56 13.05 14.88
CA ALA A 92 -23.91 14.38 15.39
C ALA A 92 -22.95 15.51 14.92
N SER A 93 -21.76 15.18 14.41
CA SER A 93 -20.74 16.15 14.02
C SER A 93 -20.76 16.58 12.55
N GLY A 94 -21.71 16.07 11.74
CA GLY A 94 -21.91 16.51 10.36
C GLY A 94 -20.72 16.31 9.40
N ILE A 95 -19.66 15.62 9.84
CA ILE A 95 -18.45 15.34 9.07
C ILE A 95 -17.90 13.98 9.48
N SER A 96 -17.91 13.01 8.58
CA SER A 96 -16.83 12.02 8.53
C SER A 96 -16.69 11.42 7.13
N ARG A 97 -16.20 12.22 6.17
CA ARG A 97 -15.39 11.71 5.05
C ARG A 97 -13.98 11.32 5.54
N LYS A 98 -13.87 10.75 6.74
CA LYS A 98 -12.58 10.33 7.30
C LYS A 98 -12.29 8.93 6.79
N TYR A 99 -11.02 8.69 6.44
CA TYR A 99 -10.51 7.38 6.08
C TYR A 99 -10.87 6.35 7.17
N ASP A 100 -11.48 5.24 6.75
CA ASP A 100 -11.83 4.11 7.61
C ASP A 100 -10.84 2.97 7.35
N PRO A 101 -9.92 2.68 8.29
CA PRO A 101 -8.90 1.63 8.13
C PRO A 101 -9.53 0.23 8.05
N CYS A 102 -10.79 0.05 8.45
CA CYS A 102 -11.49 -1.23 8.42
C CYS A 102 -12.31 -1.46 7.13
N THR A 103 -12.20 -0.56 6.14
CA THR A 103 -12.94 -0.64 4.86
C THR A 103 -12.77 -2.00 4.17
N GLU A 104 -11.59 -2.59 4.25
CA GLU A 104 -11.31 -3.91 3.69
C GLU A 104 -12.21 -5.00 4.29
N GLN A 105 -12.31 -5.05 5.62
CA GLN A 105 -13.13 -6.03 6.33
C GLN A 105 -14.62 -5.86 6.01
N HIS A 106 -15.08 -4.61 5.92
CA HIS A 106 -16.45 -4.31 5.51
C HIS A 106 -16.74 -4.81 4.10
N SER A 107 -15.79 -4.65 3.17
CA SER A 107 -15.89 -5.15 1.79
C SER A 107 -15.99 -6.68 1.77
N ALA A 108 -15.16 -7.36 2.57
CA ALA A 108 -15.20 -8.82 2.67
C ALA A 108 -16.53 -9.37 3.16
N VAL A 109 -17.17 -8.73 4.14
CA VAL A 109 -18.52 -9.12 4.56
C VAL A 109 -19.53 -8.89 3.44
N TYR A 110 -19.50 -7.71 2.81
CA TYR A 110 -20.49 -7.32 1.80
C TYR A 110 -20.44 -8.22 0.55
N TYR A 111 -19.26 -8.44 -0.03
CA TYR A 111 -19.11 -9.22 -1.26
C TYR A 111 -19.33 -10.73 -1.08
N ASN A 112 -19.42 -11.21 0.16
CA ASN A 112 -19.77 -12.60 0.46
C ASN A 112 -21.25 -12.80 0.80
N LEU A 113 -22.09 -11.76 0.74
CA LEU A 113 -23.53 -11.90 0.87
C LEU A 113 -24.11 -12.61 -0.37
N PRO A 114 -24.97 -13.64 -0.23
CA PRO A 114 -25.55 -14.36 -1.36
C PRO A 114 -26.28 -13.45 -2.35
N GLU A 115 -27.05 -12.49 -1.85
CA GLU A 115 -27.77 -11.52 -2.67
C GLU A 115 -26.84 -10.59 -3.45
N VAL A 116 -25.66 -10.25 -2.91
CA VAL A 116 -24.65 -9.44 -3.60
C VAL A 116 -23.95 -10.26 -4.67
N GLN A 117 -23.58 -11.50 -4.37
CA GLN A 117 -22.98 -12.41 -5.36
C GLN A 117 -23.95 -12.71 -6.51
N GLN A 118 -25.24 -12.92 -6.20
CA GLN A 118 -26.29 -13.10 -7.20
C GLN A 118 -26.45 -11.85 -8.07
N ALA A 119 -26.46 -10.66 -7.47
CA ALA A 119 -26.58 -9.39 -8.19
C ALA A 119 -25.35 -9.12 -9.09
N LEU A 120 -24.17 -9.56 -8.68
CA LEU A 120 -22.92 -9.48 -9.46
C LEU A 120 -22.74 -10.63 -10.44
N HIS A 121 -23.72 -11.54 -10.53
CA HIS A 121 -23.68 -12.71 -11.41
C HIS A 121 -22.44 -13.60 -11.20
N VAL A 122 -21.99 -13.72 -9.95
CA VAL A 122 -20.92 -14.66 -9.59
C VAL A 122 -21.44 -16.08 -9.83
N TYR A 123 -20.68 -16.89 -10.58
CA TYR A 123 -21.06 -18.28 -10.88
C TYR A 123 -20.98 -19.13 -9.60
N VAL A 124 -22.13 -19.62 -9.12
CA VAL A 124 -22.28 -20.23 -7.78
C VAL A 124 -22.18 -21.76 -7.79
N ASP A 125 -21.93 -22.39 -8.94
CA ASP A 125 -21.98 -23.85 -9.01
C ASP A 125 -20.79 -24.45 -8.24
N ASN A 126 -21.09 -25.04 -7.08
CA ASN A 126 -20.14 -25.71 -6.19
C ASN A 126 -19.01 -24.81 -5.62
N ALA A 127 -19.24 -23.49 -5.52
CA ALA A 127 -18.25 -22.52 -5.06
C ALA A 127 -17.96 -22.66 -3.55
N THR A 128 -16.89 -23.36 -3.20
CA THR A 128 -16.30 -23.36 -1.84
C THR A 128 -15.45 -22.13 -1.56
N PHE A 129 -15.25 -21.26 -2.56
CA PHE A 129 -14.41 -20.08 -2.46
C PHE A 129 -15.20 -18.89 -1.92
N LYS A 130 -14.59 -18.19 -0.95
CA LYS A 130 -15.08 -16.90 -0.46
C LYS A 130 -14.34 -15.79 -1.19
N TRP A 131 -15.04 -14.69 -1.44
CA TRP A 131 -14.39 -13.46 -1.89
C TRP A 131 -13.43 -12.96 -0.79
N ALA A 132 -12.25 -12.52 -1.21
CA ALA A 132 -11.26 -11.86 -0.37
C ALA A 132 -10.64 -10.71 -1.17
N THR A 133 -10.15 -9.68 -0.49
CA THR A 133 -9.53 -8.50 -1.11
C THR A 133 -8.26 -8.86 -1.88
N CYS A 134 -7.44 -9.74 -1.29
CA CYS A 134 -6.18 -10.22 -1.82
C CYS A 134 -6.13 -11.75 -1.72
N SER A 135 -5.34 -12.39 -2.59
CA SER A 135 -5.11 -13.84 -2.57
C SER A 135 -3.68 -14.13 -2.18
N ASP A 136 -3.49 -14.82 -1.05
CA ASP A 136 -2.16 -15.24 -0.57
C ASP A 136 -1.49 -16.22 -1.54
N GLU A 137 -2.28 -17.10 -2.18
CA GLU A 137 -1.79 -18.02 -3.21
C GLU A 137 -1.14 -17.25 -4.36
N VAL A 138 -1.84 -16.23 -4.89
CA VAL A 138 -1.29 -15.38 -5.95
C VAL A 138 -0.07 -14.62 -5.43
N SER A 139 -0.15 -14.00 -4.26
CA SER A 139 0.93 -13.18 -3.70
C SER A 139 2.22 -13.97 -3.46
N THR A 140 2.12 -15.22 -3.02
CA THR A 140 3.28 -16.07 -2.68
C THR A 140 3.87 -16.82 -3.86
N THR A 141 3.09 -17.01 -4.94
CA THR A 141 3.53 -17.74 -6.14
C THR A 141 3.92 -16.82 -7.30
N TRP A 142 3.64 -15.51 -7.21
CA TRP A 142 3.96 -14.53 -8.24
C TRP A 142 5.47 -14.37 -8.43
N LYS A 143 5.93 -14.46 -9.69
CA LYS A 143 7.36 -14.36 -10.04
C LYS A 143 7.68 -13.27 -11.05
N ASP A 144 6.69 -12.76 -11.77
CA ASP A 144 6.88 -11.74 -12.80
C ASP A 144 6.85 -10.34 -12.19
N SER A 145 7.99 -9.92 -11.64
CA SER A 145 8.14 -8.64 -10.96
C SER A 145 9.34 -7.87 -11.54
N PRO A 146 9.18 -7.19 -12.69
CA PRO A 146 10.24 -6.35 -13.23
C PRO A 146 10.64 -5.27 -12.23
N ARG A 147 11.96 -5.03 -12.13
CA ARG A 147 12.57 -4.08 -11.18
C ARG A 147 12.13 -2.64 -11.36
N SER A 148 11.66 -2.30 -12.55
CA SER A 148 11.36 -0.93 -12.97
C SER A 148 10.41 -0.94 -14.14
N VAL A 149 9.50 0.03 -14.16
CA VAL A 149 8.65 0.34 -15.32
C VAL A 149 8.98 1.72 -15.92
N LEU A 150 10.09 2.35 -15.53
CA LEU A 150 10.49 3.66 -16.04
C LEU A 150 10.69 3.67 -17.57
N ASN A 151 11.12 2.55 -18.16
CA ASN A 151 11.20 2.38 -19.62
C ASN A 151 9.81 2.50 -20.27
N ILE A 152 8.78 1.91 -19.67
CA ILE A 152 7.41 2.00 -20.16
C ILE A 152 6.90 3.44 -20.07
N TYR A 153 7.18 4.14 -18.96
CA TYR A 153 6.85 5.57 -18.86
C TYR A 153 7.51 6.39 -19.98
N ARG A 154 8.77 6.14 -20.33
CA ARG A 154 9.46 6.82 -21.45
C ARG A 154 8.77 6.55 -22.78
N GLU A 155 8.39 5.30 -23.06
CA GLU A 155 7.66 4.93 -24.28
C GLU A 155 6.31 5.65 -24.38
N LEU A 156 5.53 5.66 -23.29
CA LEU A 156 4.22 6.31 -23.25
C LEU A 156 4.34 7.84 -23.43
N ILE A 157 5.38 8.46 -22.85
CA ILE A 157 5.67 9.88 -23.02
C ILE A 157 6.06 10.19 -24.47
N HIS A 158 6.93 9.38 -25.09
CA HIS A 158 7.27 9.52 -26.51
C HIS A 158 6.04 9.37 -27.42
N ALA A 159 5.10 8.51 -27.06
CA ALA A 159 3.80 8.36 -27.73
C ALA A 159 2.83 9.53 -27.46
N ARG A 160 3.27 10.59 -26.77
CA ARG A 160 2.48 11.78 -26.42
C ARG A 160 1.25 11.48 -25.56
N LEU A 161 1.30 10.42 -24.76
CA LEU A 161 0.22 10.10 -23.82
C LEU A 161 0.34 10.96 -22.57
N ARG A 162 -0.79 11.52 -22.13
CA ARG A 162 -0.87 12.26 -20.87
C ARG A 162 -0.93 11.28 -19.70
N ILE A 163 0.03 11.44 -18.79
CA ILE A 163 0.18 10.63 -17.60
C ILE A 163 0.04 11.54 -16.38
N TRP A 164 -0.83 11.17 -15.45
CA TRP A 164 -0.95 11.82 -14.16
C TRP A 164 -0.45 10.85 -13.09
N ILE A 165 0.51 11.29 -12.30
CA ILE A 165 1.00 10.56 -11.14
C ILE A 165 0.63 11.40 -9.91
N PHE A 166 0.06 10.76 -8.89
CA PHE A 166 -0.33 11.40 -7.65
C PHE A 166 -0.02 10.47 -6.47
N SER A 167 0.18 11.04 -5.29
CA SER A 167 0.48 10.28 -4.08
C SER A 167 -0.22 10.92 -2.89
N GLY A 168 -0.80 10.10 -2.01
CA GLY A 168 -1.16 10.52 -0.66
C GLY A 168 0.10 10.77 0.16
N ASP A 169 0.14 11.87 0.90
CA ASP A 169 1.30 12.29 1.71
C ASP A 169 1.38 11.62 3.08
N THR A 170 0.38 10.82 3.44
CA THR A 170 0.33 10.01 4.67
C THR A 170 0.52 8.51 4.42
N ASP A 171 0.67 8.10 3.16
CA ASP A 171 0.97 6.71 2.80
C ASP A 171 2.46 6.41 3.03
N ALA A 172 2.73 5.34 3.77
CA ALA A 172 4.05 4.80 4.05
C ALA A 172 4.28 3.45 3.36
N VAL A 173 3.34 2.94 2.55
CA VAL A 173 3.58 1.77 1.70
C VAL A 173 4.40 2.18 0.48
N ILE A 174 3.92 3.17 -0.30
CA ILE A 174 4.70 3.84 -1.36
C ILE A 174 4.56 5.36 -1.17
N PRO A 175 5.43 5.97 -0.33
CA PRO A 175 5.29 7.37 0.02
C PRO A 175 5.56 8.33 -1.13
N VAL A 176 5.14 9.59 -0.94
CA VAL A 176 5.36 10.68 -1.90
C VAL A 176 6.85 10.86 -2.27
N THR A 177 7.77 10.56 -1.36
CA THR A 177 9.22 10.59 -1.59
C THR A 177 9.65 9.56 -2.64
N SER A 178 9.13 8.33 -2.57
CA SER A 178 9.35 7.27 -3.57
C SER A 178 8.92 7.72 -4.96
N THR A 179 7.70 8.24 -5.05
CA THR A 179 7.16 8.78 -6.31
C THR A 179 8.04 9.92 -6.86
N ARG A 180 8.51 10.84 -6.01
CA ARG A 180 9.39 11.95 -6.44
C ARG A 180 10.71 11.43 -7.00
N TYR A 181 11.38 10.52 -6.31
CA TYR A 181 12.63 9.93 -6.81
C TYR A 181 12.44 9.20 -8.14
N SER A 182 11.37 8.42 -8.27
CA SER A 182 11.01 7.72 -9.51
C SER A 182 10.73 8.69 -10.67
N ILE A 183 10.06 9.83 -10.41
CA ILE A 183 9.84 10.88 -11.43
C ILE A 183 11.15 11.58 -11.80
N ASP A 184 11.99 11.93 -10.83
CA ASP A 184 13.28 12.57 -11.08
C ASP A 184 14.19 11.67 -11.94
N ALA A 185 14.12 10.35 -11.74
CA ALA A 185 14.84 9.36 -12.55
C ALA A 185 14.41 9.32 -14.03
N LEU A 186 13.23 9.84 -14.38
CA LEU A 186 12.80 9.97 -15.77
C LEU A 186 13.53 11.09 -16.50
N LYS A 187 14.17 12.04 -15.79
CA LYS A 187 14.91 13.17 -16.35
C LYS A 187 14.09 13.95 -17.40
N LEU A 188 12.85 14.26 -17.04
CA LEU A 188 11.94 15.00 -17.92
C LEU A 188 12.43 16.45 -18.09
N PRO A 189 12.15 17.09 -19.24
CA PRO A 189 12.47 18.50 -19.44
C PRO A 189 11.71 19.37 -18.44
N LEU A 190 12.37 20.43 -17.96
CA LEU A 190 11.73 21.51 -17.18
C LEU A 190 10.93 22.46 -18.09
#